data_AF-A0A3R7G3I2-F1
#
_entry.id   AF-A0A3R7G3I2-F1
#
_cell.length_a   1.000
_cell.length_b   1.000
_cell.length_c   1.000
_cell.angle_alpha   90.00
_cell.angle_beta   90.00
_cell.angle_gamma   90.00
#
_symmetry.space_group_name_H-M   'P 1'
#
loop_
_entity.id
_entity.type
_entity.pdbx_description
1 polymer ?
#
loop_
_entity_poly.entity_id
_entity_poly.type
_entity_poly.pdbx_seq_one_letter_code
_entity_poly.pdbx_strand_id
1 'polypeptide(L)'
;PRTATAEHRAVNVLIDALVNIRRELQFFEDTADEFGLDLTALPVAMEDEERERGECVRGEDRAEESYFGPNRITQAYIDMFMSAGSAGASLLEGLVVLWATEACYLQAWRYAASCGASIKGRPGPEQDADGGALRTRFIPNWTSPEFEAFVRRIGDVVDELAGQIKGAEERENVMGRCVQWWRQVVWLEERFWPVVKVE
;
A
#
# COMPACT_ATOMS: atom_id res chain seq x y z
N PRO A 1 -0.06 24.38 29.55
CA PRO A 1 -0.14 23.85 28.16
C PRO A 1 -1.40 22.98 28.00
N ARG A 2 -2.30 23.31 27.06
CA ARG A 2 -3.42 22.41 26.73
C ARG A 2 -2.85 21.15 26.08
N THR A 3 -3.15 19.98 26.64
CA THR A 3 -2.85 18.69 26.01
C THR A 3 -3.56 18.64 24.65
N ALA A 4 -2.84 18.33 23.58
CA ALA A 4 -3.45 18.14 22.27
C ALA A 4 -4.47 16.99 22.34
N THR A 5 -5.61 17.16 21.70
CA THR A 5 -6.66 16.13 21.62
C THR A 5 -6.33 15.10 20.53
N ALA A 6 -7.01 13.95 20.53
CA ALA A 6 -6.83 12.92 19.52
C ALA A 6 -7.09 13.46 18.10
N GLU A 7 -8.10 14.32 17.96
CA GLU A 7 -8.47 14.94 16.67
C GLU A 7 -7.37 15.89 16.19
N HIS A 8 -6.74 16.65 17.08
CA HIS A 8 -5.59 17.48 16.71
C HIS A 8 -4.40 16.65 16.24
N ARG A 9 -4.15 15.50 16.89
CA ARG A 9 -3.10 14.56 16.43
C ARG A 9 -3.47 13.92 15.09
N ALA A 10 -4.73 13.57 14.88
CA ALA A 10 -5.21 13.05 13.60
C ALA A 10 -5.00 14.06 12.46
N VAL A 11 -5.34 15.32 12.67
CA VAL A 11 -5.08 16.38 11.67
C VAL A 11 -3.59 16.49 11.34
N ASN A 12 -2.71 16.47 12.34
CA ASN A 12 -1.26 16.52 12.10
C ASN A 12 -0.78 15.31 11.30
N VAL A 13 -1.24 14.10 11.62
CA VAL A 13 -0.89 12.88 10.87
C VAL A 13 -1.38 12.96 9.41
N LEU A 14 -2.59 13.46 9.18
CA LEU A 14 -3.12 13.62 7.82
C LEU A 14 -2.35 14.67 7.01
N ILE A 15 -1.90 15.75 7.64
CA ILE A 15 -1.01 16.74 7.01
C ILE A 15 0.34 16.09 6.67
N ASP A 16 0.94 15.36 7.60
CA ASP A 16 2.19 14.64 7.38
C ASP A 16 2.05 13.64 6.22
N ALA A 17 0.92 12.92 6.14
CA ALA A 17 0.62 11.97 5.07
C ALA A 17 0.58 12.68 3.70
N LEU A 18 -0.12 13.82 3.59
CA LEU A 18 -0.18 14.60 2.35
C LEU A 18 1.20 15.13 1.93
N VAL A 19 2.01 15.59 2.89
CA VAL A 19 3.39 16.01 2.62
C VAL A 19 4.23 14.82 2.18
N ASN A 20 4.00 13.64 2.76
CA ASN A 20 4.68 12.41 2.37
C ASN A 20 4.35 12.01 0.93
N ILE A 21 3.07 11.95 0.56
CA ILE A 21 2.61 11.65 -0.80
C ILE A 21 3.28 12.56 -1.83
N ARG A 22 3.35 13.87 -1.56
CA ARG A 22 4.02 14.82 -2.47
C ARG A 22 5.51 14.50 -2.64
N ARG A 23 6.20 14.13 -1.55
CA ARG A 23 7.63 13.76 -1.62
C ARG A 23 7.81 12.43 -2.36
N GLU A 24 6.91 11.48 -2.16
CA GLU A 24 6.96 10.18 -2.82
C GLU A 24 6.71 10.29 -4.32
N LEU A 25 5.77 11.13 -4.78
CA LEU A 25 5.58 11.39 -6.20
C LEU A 25 6.87 11.90 -6.86
N GLN A 26 7.53 12.89 -6.25
CA GLN A 26 8.82 13.38 -6.74
C GLN A 26 9.89 12.28 -6.70
N PHE A 27 9.92 11.47 -5.64
CA PHE A 27 10.86 10.36 -5.52
C PHE A 27 10.67 9.30 -6.61
N PHE A 28 9.42 8.98 -6.99
CA PHE A 28 9.14 8.08 -8.11
C PHE A 28 9.63 8.66 -9.43
N GLU A 29 9.39 9.94 -9.70
CA GLU A 29 9.88 10.64 -10.90
C GLU A 29 11.41 10.65 -10.95
N ASP A 30 12.07 11.09 -9.88
CA ASP A 30 13.53 11.18 -9.80
C ASP A 30 14.19 9.79 -9.96
N THR A 31 13.61 8.75 -9.35
CA THR A 31 14.10 7.38 -9.46
C THR A 31 13.87 6.84 -10.88
N ALA A 32 12.72 7.14 -11.49
CA ALA A 32 12.45 6.72 -12.86
C ALA A 32 13.45 7.34 -13.84
N ASP A 33 13.73 8.64 -13.70
CA ASP A 33 14.72 9.34 -14.52
C ASP A 33 16.14 8.80 -14.28
N GLU A 34 16.53 8.55 -13.03
CA GLU A 34 17.86 8.03 -12.68
C GLU A 34 18.12 6.64 -13.27
N PHE A 35 17.13 5.76 -13.25
CA PHE A 35 17.26 4.35 -13.67
C PHE A 35 16.67 4.06 -15.06
N GLY A 36 16.12 5.07 -15.75
CA GLY A 36 15.52 4.92 -17.08
C GLY A 36 14.24 4.08 -17.09
N LEU A 37 13.43 4.17 -16.02
CA LEU A 37 12.16 3.44 -15.89
C LEU A 37 11.02 4.23 -16.53
N ASP A 38 10.16 3.57 -17.30
CA ASP A 38 8.99 4.20 -17.91
C ASP A 38 7.76 4.09 -16.99
N LEU A 39 7.38 5.21 -16.36
CA LEU A 39 6.17 5.31 -15.53
C LEU A 39 4.86 5.20 -16.34
N THR A 40 4.94 5.30 -17.65
CA THR A 40 3.81 5.15 -18.58
C THR A 40 3.78 3.79 -19.26
N ALA A 41 4.65 2.87 -18.84
CA ALA A 41 4.69 1.52 -19.37
C ALA A 41 3.31 0.88 -19.25
N LEU A 42 2.81 0.39 -20.39
CA LEU A 42 1.58 -0.36 -20.41
C LEU A 42 1.76 -1.62 -19.55
N PRO A 43 0.78 -1.97 -18.70
CA PRO A 43 0.83 -3.25 -18.03
C PRO A 43 0.98 -4.31 -19.12
N VAL A 44 2.07 -5.09 -19.05
CA VAL A 44 2.14 -6.35 -19.78
C VAL A 44 0.83 -7.04 -19.43
N ALA A 45 0.07 -7.49 -20.42
CA ALA A 45 -1.08 -8.34 -20.19
C ALA A 45 -0.55 -9.54 -19.40
N MET A 46 -0.54 -9.42 -18.07
CA MET A 46 -0.48 -10.54 -17.18
C MET A 46 -1.84 -11.13 -17.42
N GLU A 47 -1.89 -11.97 -18.45
CA GLU A 47 -2.99 -12.86 -18.70
C GLU A 47 -3.33 -13.39 -17.32
N ASP A 48 -4.52 -13.02 -16.85
CA ASP A 48 -5.28 -13.87 -15.96
C ASP A 48 -5.36 -15.21 -16.73
N GLU A 49 -4.30 -16.02 -16.67
CA GLU A 49 -4.40 -17.47 -16.79
C GLU A 49 -5.30 -17.83 -15.63
N GLU A 50 -6.59 -17.75 -15.95
CA GLU A 50 -7.71 -18.45 -15.38
C GLU A 50 -7.22 -19.41 -14.32
N ARG A 51 -7.22 -18.91 -13.08
CA ARG A 51 -7.47 -19.67 -11.86
C ARG A 51 -8.01 -21.05 -12.24
N GLU A 52 -7.11 -22.02 -12.36
CA GLU A 52 -7.44 -23.35 -12.88
C GLU A 52 -8.53 -23.96 -12.00
N ARG A 53 -9.78 -23.81 -12.43
CA ARG A 53 -10.85 -24.82 -12.53
C ARG A 53 -12.22 -24.12 -12.60
N GLY A 54 -12.82 -24.16 -13.79
CA GLY A 54 -14.29 -24.24 -13.91
C GLY A 54 -14.98 -23.46 -15.02
N GLU A 55 -14.54 -23.66 -16.27
CA GLU A 55 -15.36 -23.61 -17.51
C GLU A 55 -15.78 -22.25 -18.15
N CYS A 56 -15.19 -22.06 -19.35
CA CYS A 56 -15.77 -21.67 -20.65
C CYS A 56 -16.28 -20.24 -20.88
N VAL A 57 -15.65 -19.50 -21.81
CA VAL A 57 -16.10 -19.38 -23.23
C VAL A 57 -14.92 -18.91 -24.11
N ARG A 58 -14.66 -19.65 -25.19
CA ARG A 58 -13.84 -19.21 -26.34
C ARG A 58 -14.41 -17.91 -26.94
N GLY A 59 -13.69 -16.82 -26.81
CA GLY A 59 -13.83 -15.64 -27.65
C GLY A 59 -12.56 -15.48 -28.48
N GLU A 60 -12.54 -16.06 -29.68
CA GLU A 60 -11.55 -15.74 -30.70
C GLU A 60 -11.70 -14.24 -31.05
N ASP A 61 -10.57 -13.52 -31.17
CA ASP A 61 -10.44 -12.10 -31.52
C ASP A 61 -10.85 -11.04 -30.47
N ARG A 62 -10.14 -10.99 -29.33
CA ARG A 62 -9.87 -9.72 -28.67
C ARG A 62 -8.38 -9.53 -28.52
N ALA A 63 -7.77 -8.80 -29.45
CA ALA A 63 -6.64 -7.97 -29.07
C ALA A 63 -7.17 -7.06 -27.96
N GLU A 64 -6.93 -7.42 -26.70
CA GLU A 64 -7.17 -6.51 -25.60
C GLU A 64 -6.32 -5.28 -25.89
N GLU A 65 -6.96 -4.17 -26.24
CA GLU A 65 -6.30 -2.87 -26.35
C GLU A 65 -5.67 -2.60 -24.99
N SER A 66 -4.36 -2.82 -24.90
CA SER A 66 -3.59 -2.46 -23.73
C SER A 66 -3.61 -0.93 -23.66
N TYR A 67 -4.42 -0.40 -22.74
CA TYR A 67 -4.52 1.02 -22.48
C TYR A 67 -3.77 1.35 -21.18
N PHE A 68 -3.22 2.56 -21.12
CA PHE A 68 -2.58 3.05 -19.92
C PHE A 68 -3.66 3.29 -18.85
N GLY A 69 -3.62 2.52 -17.77
CA GLY A 69 -4.60 2.60 -16.70
C GLY A 69 -4.34 1.60 -15.58
N PRO A 70 -5.02 1.77 -14.43
CA PRO A 70 -4.89 0.85 -13.31
C PRO A 70 -5.42 -0.53 -13.69
N ASN A 71 -4.68 -1.58 -13.33
CA ASN A 71 -5.24 -2.94 -13.39
C ASN A 71 -6.41 -3.08 -12.41
N ARG A 72 -7.17 -4.18 -12.50
CA ARG A 72 -8.38 -4.40 -11.67
C ARG A 72 -8.13 -4.28 -10.17
N ILE A 73 -6.99 -4.77 -9.70
CA ILE A 73 -6.64 -4.71 -8.27
C ILE A 73 -6.31 -3.27 -7.87
N THR A 74 -5.54 -2.55 -8.69
CA THR A 74 -5.21 -1.14 -8.47
C THR A 74 -6.48 -0.28 -8.47
N GLN A 75 -7.40 -0.52 -9.40
CA GLN A 75 -8.70 0.17 -9.43
C GLN A 75 -9.51 -0.12 -8.16
N ALA A 76 -9.58 -1.38 -7.72
CA ALA A 76 -10.25 -1.74 -6.47
C ALA A 76 -9.60 -1.08 -5.23
N TYR A 77 -8.29 -0.88 -5.27
CA TYR A 77 -7.55 -0.14 -4.23
C TYR A 77 -7.94 1.34 -4.21
N ILE A 78 -8.01 1.99 -5.38
CA ILE A 78 -8.49 3.37 -5.54
C ILE A 78 -9.92 3.51 -5.01
N ASP A 79 -10.81 2.59 -5.40
CA ASP A 79 -12.21 2.61 -4.98
C ASP A 79 -12.35 2.43 -3.45
N MET A 80 -11.50 1.60 -2.83
CA MET A 80 -11.43 1.44 -1.38
C MET A 80 -11.05 2.76 -0.70
N PHE A 81 -10.01 3.46 -1.16
CA PHE A 81 -9.62 4.76 -0.60
C PHE A 81 -10.73 5.81 -0.75
N MET A 82 -11.38 5.86 -1.92
CA MET A 82 -12.50 6.77 -2.15
C MET A 82 -13.67 6.50 -1.20
N SER A 83 -13.95 5.21 -0.93
CA SER A 83 -15.01 4.80 0.00
C SER A 83 -14.66 5.12 1.46
N ALA A 84 -13.44 4.79 1.90
CA ALA A 84 -12.96 5.03 3.27
C ALA A 84 -12.79 6.52 3.60
N GLY A 85 -12.52 7.36 2.59
CA GLY A 85 -12.46 8.82 2.72
C GLY A 85 -13.81 9.54 2.55
N SER A 86 -14.88 8.80 2.25
CA SER A 86 -16.20 9.38 2.02
C SER A 86 -16.90 9.83 3.31
N ALA A 87 -17.92 10.67 3.18
CA ALA A 87 -18.78 11.05 4.31
C ALA A 87 -19.56 9.88 4.94
N GLY A 88 -19.56 8.70 4.29
CA GLY A 88 -20.18 7.48 4.82
C GLY A 88 -19.31 6.71 5.80
N ALA A 89 -18.02 7.01 5.88
CA ALA A 89 -17.08 6.40 6.81
C ALA A 89 -16.74 7.35 7.98
N SER A 90 -16.49 6.79 9.16
CA SER A 90 -15.98 7.56 10.29
C SER A 90 -14.49 7.90 10.12
N LEU A 91 -14.02 8.94 10.83
CA LEU A 91 -12.60 9.29 10.87
C LEU A 91 -11.72 8.10 11.30
N LEU A 92 -12.18 7.30 12.26
CA LEU A 92 -11.43 6.14 12.73
C LEU A 92 -11.31 5.07 11.64
N GLU A 93 -12.38 4.80 10.89
CA GLU A 93 -12.33 3.85 9.76
C GLU A 93 -11.33 4.30 8.69
N GLY A 94 -11.36 5.57 8.30
CA GLY A 94 -10.41 6.12 7.34
C GLY A 94 -8.95 6.06 7.82
N LEU A 95 -8.70 6.35 9.10
CA LEU A 95 -7.37 6.24 9.70
C LEU A 95 -6.90 4.78 9.86
N VAL A 96 -7.81 3.84 10.08
CA VAL A 96 -7.50 2.40 10.06
C VAL A 96 -7.06 1.97 8.68
N VAL A 97 -7.74 2.43 7.61
CA VAL A 97 -7.29 2.17 6.23
C VAL A 97 -5.90 2.77 6.01
N LEU A 98 -5.69 4.05 6.30
CA LEU A 98 -4.37 4.68 6.16
C LEU A 98 -3.26 3.95 6.93
N TRP A 99 -3.49 3.63 8.21
CA TRP A 99 -2.51 2.88 9.00
C TRP A 99 -2.24 1.50 8.40
N ALA A 100 -3.29 0.80 7.98
CA ALA A 100 -3.19 -0.57 7.52
C ALA A 100 -2.34 -0.68 6.25
N THR A 101 -2.57 0.20 5.29
CA THR A 101 -1.82 0.22 4.02
C THR A 101 -0.34 0.50 4.28
N GLU A 102 -0.05 1.49 5.13
CA GLU A 102 1.32 1.87 5.49
C GLU A 102 2.03 0.77 6.28
N ALA A 103 1.30 0.08 7.18
CA ALA A 103 1.81 -1.05 7.94
C ALA A 103 2.11 -2.26 7.06
N CYS A 104 1.27 -2.55 6.06
CA CYS A 104 1.51 -3.59 5.07
C CYS A 104 2.75 -3.27 4.23
N TYR A 105 2.86 -2.03 3.73
CA TYR A 105 4.02 -1.58 2.97
C TYR A 105 5.32 -1.73 3.78
N LEU A 106 5.36 -1.18 5.00
CA LEU A 106 6.53 -1.27 5.87
C LEU A 106 6.96 -2.73 6.12
N GLN A 107 5.99 -3.63 6.35
CA GLN A 107 6.28 -5.05 6.57
C GLN A 107 6.81 -5.75 5.32
N ALA A 108 6.19 -5.50 4.16
CA ALA A 108 6.63 -6.07 2.88
C ALA A 108 8.06 -5.62 2.54
N TRP A 109 8.36 -4.33 2.67
CA TRP A 109 9.68 -3.78 2.37
C TRP A 109 10.76 -4.24 3.36
N ARG A 110 10.41 -4.42 4.64
CA ARG A 110 11.31 -5.04 5.63
C ARG A 110 11.64 -6.48 5.31
N TYR A 111 10.64 -7.24 4.88
CA TYR A 111 10.85 -8.60 4.44
C TYR A 111 11.79 -8.64 3.22
N ALA A 112 11.55 -7.79 2.21
CA ALA A 112 12.43 -7.66 1.04
C ALA A 112 13.87 -7.30 1.43
N ALA A 113 14.07 -6.36 2.37
CA ALA A 113 15.38 -6.02 2.90
C ALA A 113 16.10 -7.23 3.54
N SER A 114 15.36 -8.04 4.31
CA SER A 114 15.90 -9.22 4.99
C SER A 114 16.38 -10.32 4.02
N CYS A 115 15.73 -10.45 2.86
CA CYS A 115 16.14 -11.36 1.79
C CYS A 115 17.50 -10.94 1.20
N GLY A 116 17.74 -9.64 1.04
CA GLY A 116 19.02 -9.11 0.55
C GLY A 116 20.21 -9.44 1.45
N ALA A 117 20.03 -9.45 2.76
CA ALA A 117 21.08 -9.76 3.73
C ALA A 117 21.45 -11.26 3.80
N SER A 118 20.55 -12.14 3.36
CA SER A 118 20.69 -13.59 3.52
C SER A 118 21.42 -14.29 2.37
N ILE A 119 21.51 -13.68 1.18
CA ILE A 119 22.06 -14.32 -0.02
C ILE A 119 23.56 -13.99 -0.16
N LYS A 120 24.42 -14.95 0.19
CA LYS A 120 25.86 -14.86 -0.05
C LYS A 120 26.17 -14.95 -1.55
N GLY A 121 27.02 -14.06 -2.06
CA GLY A 121 27.45 -14.07 -3.45
C GLY A 121 26.42 -13.50 -4.43
N ARG A 122 25.38 -12.82 -3.95
CA ARG A 122 24.42 -12.11 -4.82
C ARG A 122 25.16 -11.06 -5.67
N PRO A 123 24.86 -10.96 -6.97
CA PRO A 123 25.32 -9.86 -7.81
C PRO A 123 25.05 -8.49 -7.19
N GLY A 124 25.88 -7.50 -7.54
CA GLY A 124 25.65 -6.12 -7.15
C GLY A 124 24.31 -5.60 -7.72
N PRO A 125 23.71 -4.57 -7.10
CA PRO A 125 22.42 -4.04 -7.50
C PRO A 125 22.38 -3.59 -8.97
N GLU A 126 23.51 -3.18 -9.54
CA GLU A 126 23.63 -2.77 -10.95
C GLU A 126 23.30 -3.89 -11.96
N GLN A 127 23.24 -5.14 -11.51
CA GLN A 127 22.88 -6.30 -12.34
C GLN A 127 21.41 -6.69 -12.21
N ASP A 128 20.64 -6.00 -11.37
CA ASP A 128 19.19 -6.22 -11.28
C ASP A 128 18.49 -5.68 -12.56
N ALA A 129 17.33 -6.25 -12.89
CA ALA A 129 16.59 -5.90 -14.11
C ALA A 129 16.12 -4.42 -14.15
N ASP A 130 16.04 -3.78 -12.98
CA ASP A 130 15.68 -2.38 -12.79
C ASP A 130 16.92 -1.48 -12.57
N GLY A 131 18.12 -1.97 -12.89
CA GLY A 131 19.38 -1.26 -12.69
C GLY A 131 19.75 -1.06 -11.20
N GLY A 132 19.03 -1.70 -10.28
CA GLY A 132 19.27 -1.60 -8.84
C GLY A 132 18.35 -0.61 -8.11
N ALA A 133 17.34 -0.04 -8.80
CA ALA A 133 16.39 0.90 -8.21
C ALA A 133 15.72 0.33 -6.95
N LEU A 134 15.25 -0.93 -7.00
CA LEU A 134 14.62 -1.62 -5.87
C LEU A 134 15.51 -1.63 -4.62
N ARG A 135 16.76 -2.06 -4.77
CA ARG A 135 17.69 -2.25 -3.65
C ARG A 135 18.29 -0.95 -3.14
N THR A 136 18.46 0.04 -4.00
CA THR A 136 19.22 1.27 -3.68
C THR A 136 18.36 2.49 -3.42
N ARG A 137 17.08 2.47 -3.82
CA ARG A 137 16.12 3.57 -3.62
C ARG A 137 14.90 3.11 -2.84
N PHE A 138 14.14 2.15 -3.38
CA PHE A 138 12.83 1.76 -2.86
C PHE A 138 12.90 1.07 -1.49
N ILE A 139 13.72 0.02 -1.33
CA ILE A 139 13.90 -0.67 -0.04
C ILE A 139 14.33 0.31 1.05
N PRO A 140 15.40 1.13 0.88
CA PRO A 140 15.79 2.11 1.89
C PRO A 140 14.70 3.14 2.24
N ASN A 141 13.92 3.59 1.27
CA ASN A 141 12.87 4.59 1.49
C ASN A 141 11.78 4.08 2.47
N TRP A 142 11.18 2.92 2.16
CA TRP A 142 10.09 2.35 2.97
C TRP A 142 10.54 1.41 4.08
N THR A 143 11.85 1.30 4.33
CA THR A 143 12.39 0.71 5.56
C THR A 143 13.08 1.73 6.45
N SER A 144 13.05 3.00 6.07
CA SER A 144 13.69 4.09 6.81
C SER A 144 13.10 4.25 8.23
N PRO A 145 13.92 4.68 9.21
CA PRO A 145 13.41 5.02 10.54
C PRO A 145 12.32 6.10 10.50
N GLU A 146 12.40 7.03 9.56
CA GLU A 146 11.43 8.10 9.35
C GLU A 146 10.06 7.54 8.95
N PHE A 147 10.05 6.62 7.97
CA PHE A 147 8.83 5.96 7.53
C PHE A 147 8.24 5.07 8.62
N GLU A 148 9.06 4.27 9.32
CA GLU A 148 8.58 3.49 10.47
C GLU A 148 7.95 4.39 11.56
N ALA A 149 8.62 5.50 11.90
CA ALA A 149 8.10 6.42 12.89
C ALA A 149 6.77 7.04 12.43
N PHE A 150 6.61 7.29 11.12
CA PHE A 150 5.35 7.76 10.55
C PHE A 150 4.25 6.70 10.70
N VAL A 151 4.48 5.44 10.31
CA VAL A 151 3.51 4.35 10.47
C VAL A 151 3.07 4.18 11.93
N ARG A 152 4.03 4.23 12.87
CA ARG A 152 3.74 4.15 14.31
C ARG A 152 2.87 5.31 14.78
N ARG A 153 3.14 6.54 14.32
CA ARG A 153 2.31 7.72 14.68
C ARG A 153 0.86 7.58 14.21
N ILE A 154 0.62 6.99 13.04
CA ILE A 154 -0.76 6.73 12.59
C ILE A 154 -1.43 5.72 13.55
N GLY A 155 -0.72 4.64 13.88
CA GLY A 155 -1.19 3.61 14.82
C GLY A 155 -1.55 4.17 16.20
N ASP A 156 -0.68 5.01 16.78
CA ASP A 156 -0.92 5.66 18.07
C ASP A 156 -2.21 6.51 18.05
N VAL A 157 -2.49 7.21 16.95
CA VAL A 157 -3.73 7.99 16.78
C VAL A 157 -4.95 7.10 16.63
N VAL A 158 -4.85 6.00 15.87
CA VAL A 158 -5.91 5.00 15.74
C VAL A 158 -6.28 4.43 17.10
N ASP A 159 -5.28 4.00 17.88
CA ASP A 159 -5.48 3.45 19.22
C ASP A 159 -6.12 4.46 20.18
N GLU A 160 -5.68 5.72 20.11
CA GLU A 160 -6.25 6.76 20.96
C GLU A 160 -7.72 7.05 20.61
N LEU A 161 -8.04 7.23 19.32
CA LEU A 161 -9.41 7.46 18.87
C LEU A 161 -10.33 6.27 19.20
N ALA A 162 -9.84 5.05 19.02
CA ALA A 162 -10.57 3.84 19.42
C ALA A 162 -10.82 3.81 20.95
N GLY A 163 -9.86 4.26 21.75
CA GLY A 163 -9.96 4.34 23.21
C GLY A 163 -10.98 5.39 23.72
N GLN A 164 -11.37 6.34 22.88
CA GLN A 164 -12.36 7.37 23.24
C GLN A 164 -13.81 6.93 23.04
N ILE A 165 -14.06 5.82 22.34
CA ILE A 165 -15.41 5.30 22.09
C ILE A 165 -16.03 4.81 23.40
N LYS A 166 -17.22 5.33 23.71
CA LYS A 166 -17.95 5.00 24.95
C LYS A 166 -19.12 4.07 24.65
N GLY A 167 -19.36 3.12 25.56
CA GLY A 167 -20.42 2.12 25.42
C GLY A 167 -19.91 0.85 24.76
N ALA A 168 -20.30 -0.30 25.31
CA ALA A 168 -19.81 -1.60 24.82
C ALA A 168 -20.33 -1.93 23.41
N GLU A 169 -21.62 -1.70 23.16
CA GLU A 169 -22.27 -1.97 21.88
C GLU A 169 -21.72 -1.08 20.75
N GLU A 170 -21.60 0.23 21.00
CA GLU A 170 -21.04 1.16 20.00
C GLU A 170 -19.58 0.83 19.69
N ARG A 171 -18.78 0.52 20.73
CA ARG A 171 -17.40 0.08 20.53
C ARG A 171 -17.34 -1.19 19.69
N GLU A 172 -18.16 -2.19 19.98
CA GLU A 172 -18.20 -3.42 19.19
C GLU A 172 -18.59 -3.16 17.74
N ASN A 173 -19.59 -2.31 17.49
CA ASN A 173 -20.00 -1.92 16.14
C ASN A 173 -18.85 -1.25 15.36
N VAL A 174 -18.24 -0.21 15.93
CA VAL A 174 -17.17 0.55 15.27
C VAL A 174 -15.94 -0.34 15.05
N MET A 175 -15.56 -1.16 16.03
CA MET A 175 -14.47 -2.12 15.86
C MET A 175 -14.78 -3.15 14.77
N GLY A 176 -16.02 -3.63 14.68
CA GLY A 176 -16.46 -4.52 13.61
C GLY A 176 -16.24 -3.92 12.22
N ARG A 177 -16.62 -2.65 12.02
CA ARG A 177 -16.39 -1.92 10.77
C ARG A 177 -14.90 -1.70 10.49
N CYS A 178 -14.11 -1.31 11.49
CA CYS A 178 -12.66 -1.16 11.35
C CYS A 178 -11.97 -2.48 10.96
N VAL A 179 -12.39 -3.61 11.54
CA VAL A 179 -11.86 -4.94 11.19
C VAL A 179 -12.23 -5.33 9.76
N GLN A 180 -13.42 -4.95 9.27
CA GLN A 180 -13.79 -5.17 7.87
C GLN A 180 -12.86 -4.40 6.92
N TRP A 181 -12.56 -3.14 7.23
CA TRP A 181 -11.57 -2.35 6.47
C TRP A 181 -10.18 -2.99 6.49
N TRP A 182 -9.68 -3.39 7.67
CA TRP A 182 -8.39 -4.09 7.78
C TRP A 182 -8.34 -5.35 6.90
N ARG A 183 -9.39 -6.17 6.92
CA ARG A 183 -9.47 -7.38 6.08
C ARG A 183 -9.46 -7.04 4.59
N GLN A 184 -10.16 -5.98 4.20
CA GLN A 184 -10.18 -5.53 2.80
C GLN A 184 -8.80 -5.06 2.35
N VAL A 185 -8.09 -4.31 3.19
CA VAL A 185 -6.71 -3.87 2.91
C VAL A 185 -5.79 -5.06 2.71
N VAL A 186 -5.75 -6.01 3.66
CA VAL A 186 -4.88 -7.19 3.55
C VAL A 186 -5.21 -8.03 2.31
N TRP A 187 -6.51 -8.16 1.97
CA TRP A 187 -6.93 -8.89 0.78
C TRP A 187 -6.47 -8.23 -0.52
N LEU A 188 -6.50 -6.89 -0.59
CA LEU A 188 -6.01 -6.12 -1.73
C LEU A 188 -4.48 -6.15 -1.80
N GLU A 189 -3.80 -5.94 -0.67
CA GLU A 189 -2.33 -5.98 -0.56
C GLU A 189 -1.77 -7.31 -1.06
N GLU A 190 -2.36 -8.45 -0.66
CA GLU A 190 -1.95 -9.78 -1.14
C GLU A 190 -1.99 -9.87 -2.69
N ARG A 191 -2.98 -9.23 -3.32
CA ARG A 191 -3.21 -9.29 -4.78
C ARG A 191 -2.51 -8.19 -5.55
N PHE A 192 -2.06 -7.14 -4.86
CA PHE A 192 -1.33 -6.05 -5.45
C PHE A 192 0.06 -6.52 -5.88
N TRP A 193 0.69 -7.38 -5.07
CA TRP A 193 2.00 -7.95 -5.39
C TRP A 193 1.89 -9.05 -6.47
N PRO A 194 2.80 -9.07 -7.45
CA PRO A 194 2.80 -10.11 -8.48
C PRO A 194 3.15 -11.47 -7.88
N VAL A 195 2.60 -12.54 -8.47
CA VAL A 195 2.97 -13.91 -8.11
C VAL A 195 4.39 -14.18 -8.60
N VAL A 196 5.33 -14.30 -7.66
CA VAL A 196 6.70 -14.71 -7.97
C VAL A 196 6.75 -16.23 -7.97
N LYS A 197 7.06 -16.83 -9.13
CA LYS A 197 7.33 -18.28 -9.19
C LYS A 197 8.60 -18.55 -8.39
N VAL A 198 8.49 -19.41 -7.38
CA VAL A 198 9.66 -19.94 -6.69
C VAL A 198 10.11 -21.17 -7.47
N GLU A 199 11.26 -21.07 -8.15
CA GLU A 199 11.93 -22.22 -8.76
C GLU A 199 12.61 -23.10 -7.71
#